data_AF-A0A0C2SHY0-F1
#
_entry.id   AF-A0A0C2SHY0-F1
#
_cell.length_a   1.000
_cell.length_b   1.000
_cell.length_c   1.000
_cell.angle_alpha   90.00
_cell.angle_beta   90.00
_cell.angle_gamma   90.00
#
_symmetry.space_group_name_H-M   'P 1'
#
loop_
_entity.id
_entity.type
_entity.pdbx_description
1 polymer ?
#
loop_
_entity_poly.entity_id
_entity_poly.type
_entity_poly.pdbx_seq_one_letter_code
_entity_poly.pdbx_strand_id
1 'polypeptide(L)'
;MSWIKGSKKTKDTKENGVVSRSVTPIPSRPTTPRPPNASDQFRSGVLTIRIFSGRGLALSPGVPVPDVIQRALESAMLNKNVMNNRESYQRKRYWWLPYVVLEFDKNEILIDALGGDLANPVWNYRANFDVSRTSNVSVSSYLRTAASVQGKDDMGNDLLIARVDLMPILDGHNASDQWYSATAGSGSFHLKIDFKPSRNESLSIEDFDLLTVIGKGSFGKVMQVRKKDTQRIYALKTIRKAHIAQRPGEINHILAERTVLALVNNPFIVPLKFSFQSPDKLYLVMSFVNGGELFYHLQREGKFNQDRSRFYAAELLCALEHLHGFNVVYRDLKPENILLDYTGHIALCDFGLCKLNMSETEKTNTFCGTPEYIAPELLESQGYTKTVDWWTLGVLLYEMMTGLPPFYDENVNVMYQRILRDPLNFPPDILHDARSVMTSLLQRDPTRRLGANGGEEIKRHPFFSRHIDWNKLLAKKIQPPFKPSVGSVLDVANFDPDFTNEEAQDSVVTDSALSETVQDQFRGFTYNPRNEHLSESAGYPSAM
;
A
#
# COMPACT_ATOMS: atom_id res chain seq x y z
N MET A 1 -0.86 20.38 62.51
CA MET A 1 -0.11 19.85 63.67
C MET A 1 1.34 19.69 63.25
N SER A 2 2.17 20.71 63.53
CA SER A 2 3.61 20.68 63.30
C SER A 2 4.30 19.84 64.37
N TRP A 3 5.34 19.07 64.03
CA TRP A 3 6.45 18.81 64.95
C TRP A 3 7.78 18.87 64.19
N ILE A 4 8.72 19.54 64.84
CA ILE A 4 9.99 20.11 64.36
C ILE A 4 11.12 19.49 65.20
N LYS A 5 12.28 19.22 64.56
CA LYS A 5 13.66 19.07 65.11
C LYS A 5 13.93 17.93 66.12
N GLY A 6 15.10 17.28 66.18
CA GLY A 6 16.41 17.48 65.54
C GLY A 6 17.55 16.92 66.43
N SER A 7 18.78 16.88 65.87
CA SER A 7 20.12 16.69 66.51
C SER A 7 20.65 15.24 66.59
N LYS A 8 21.55 14.79 65.69
CA LYS A 8 23.01 15.04 65.52
C LYS A 8 23.92 14.16 66.38
N LYS A 9 24.79 13.39 65.72
CA LYS A 9 26.19 13.17 66.12
C LYS A 9 27.11 13.28 64.91
N THR A 10 28.18 14.03 65.11
CA THR A 10 29.21 14.49 64.19
C THR A 10 30.38 13.51 64.11
N LYS A 11 31.02 13.41 62.93
CA LYS A 11 32.49 13.39 62.84
C LYS A 11 32.96 13.76 61.43
N ASP A 12 33.60 14.91 61.33
CA ASP A 12 34.41 15.33 60.18
C ASP A 12 35.66 14.46 60.07
N THR A 13 36.08 14.11 58.84
CA THR A 13 37.40 14.51 58.33
C THR A 13 37.63 14.16 56.85
N LYS A 14 38.08 15.20 56.13
CA LYS A 14 38.98 15.24 54.96
C LYS A 14 38.43 14.98 53.55
N GLU A 15 38.39 16.09 52.83
CA GLU A 15 38.38 16.23 51.37
C GLU A 15 39.52 15.43 50.71
N ASN A 16 39.17 14.74 49.62
CA ASN A 16 39.97 14.62 48.42
C ASN A 16 38.98 14.49 47.26
N GLY A 17 38.97 15.49 46.37
CA GLY A 17 37.96 15.64 45.33
C GLY A 17 38.04 14.58 44.25
N VAL A 18 36.89 14.03 43.88
CA VAL A 18 36.54 13.60 42.51
C VAL A 18 35.03 13.81 42.35
N VAL A 19 34.64 14.75 41.50
CA VAL A 19 33.24 14.93 41.09
C VAL A 19 32.85 13.74 40.21
N SER A 20 32.12 12.78 40.78
CA SER A 20 31.56 11.66 40.04
C SER A 20 30.37 12.16 39.21
N ARG A 21 30.61 12.42 37.91
CA ARG A 21 29.54 12.61 36.92
C ARG A 21 28.95 11.24 36.61
N SER A 22 27.79 10.93 37.18
CA SER A 22 26.96 9.81 36.73
C SER A 22 26.40 10.16 35.35
N VAL A 23 27.10 9.75 34.30
CA VAL A 23 26.58 9.76 32.93
C VAL A 23 25.68 8.55 32.78
N THR A 24 24.37 8.76 32.77
CA THR A 24 23.40 7.78 32.30
C THR A 24 23.72 7.47 30.83
N PRO A 25 23.92 6.20 30.42
CA PRO A 25 24.19 5.90 29.03
C PRO A 25 22.97 6.26 28.19
N ILE A 26 23.18 7.13 27.19
CA ILE A 26 22.23 7.40 26.12
C ILE A 26 21.99 6.06 25.39
N PRO A 27 20.75 5.60 25.22
CA PRO A 27 20.47 4.41 24.42
C PRO A 27 21.07 4.59 23.02
N SER A 28 21.80 3.58 22.55
CA SER A 28 22.32 3.53 21.19
C SER A 28 21.19 3.83 20.20
N ARG A 29 21.47 4.74 19.25
CA ARG A 29 20.61 5.10 18.11
C ARG A 29 19.83 3.89 17.60
N PRO A 30 18.54 4.03 17.27
CA PRO A 30 17.92 3.13 16.31
C PRO A 30 18.49 3.51 14.93
N THR A 31 19.67 3.00 14.61
CA THR A 31 20.05 2.85 13.20
C THR A 31 19.20 1.72 12.64
N THR A 32 18.60 1.95 11.47
CA THR A 32 17.97 0.93 10.63
C THR A 32 18.80 -0.36 10.69
N PRO A 33 18.21 -1.53 11.03
CA PRO A 33 18.95 -2.79 11.08
C PRO A 33 19.63 -3.04 9.72
N ARG A 34 20.95 -3.17 9.72
CA ARG A 34 21.74 -3.50 8.53
C ARG A 34 21.68 -5.02 8.34
N PRO A 35 21.19 -5.53 7.19
CA PRO A 35 21.35 -6.95 6.89
C PRO A 35 22.85 -7.29 6.85
N PRO A 36 23.29 -8.39 7.48
CA PRO A 36 24.65 -8.88 7.30
C PRO A 36 24.79 -9.29 5.83
N ASN A 37 25.49 -8.48 5.02
CA ASN A 37 25.80 -8.62 3.58
C ASN A 37 25.12 -7.64 2.58
N ALA A 38 24.47 -6.56 3.00
CA ALA A 38 23.95 -5.58 2.02
C ALA A 38 25.07 -4.91 1.20
N SER A 39 25.03 -5.09 -0.13
CA SER A 39 25.93 -4.45 -1.09
C SER A 39 25.61 -2.94 -1.25
N ASP A 40 26.62 -2.13 -1.55
CA ASP A 40 26.57 -0.64 -1.57
C ASP A 40 25.85 -0.05 -2.82
N GLN A 41 24.90 -0.77 -3.45
CA GLN A 41 24.52 -0.49 -4.85
C GLN A 41 23.30 0.40 -5.06
N PHE A 42 22.32 0.46 -4.15
CA PHE A 42 21.08 1.20 -4.40
C PHE A 42 21.18 2.70 -4.09
N ARG A 43 20.85 3.55 -5.08
CA ARG A 43 20.64 4.99 -4.89
C ARG A 43 19.24 5.34 -5.36
N SER A 44 18.47 6.04 -4.53
CA SER A 44 17.24 6.66 -5.01
C SER A 44 17.51 7.79 -6.01
N GLY A 45 16.47 8.26 -6.67
CA GLY A 45 16.57 9.42 -7.53
C GLY A 45 15.30 9.61 -8.34
N VAL A 46 15.46 10.13 -9.55
CA VAL A 46 14.36 10.29 -10.50
C VAL A 46 14.60 9.39 -11.70
N LEU A 47 13.61 8.52 -11.96
CA LEU A 47 13.54 7.71 -13.17
C LEU A 47 12.69 8.45 -14.19
N THR A 48 13.33 8.94 -15.25
CA THR A 48 12.66 9.57 -16.39
C THR A 48 12.41 8.52 -17.46
N ILE A 49 11.15 8.36 -17.86
CA ILE A 49 10.76 7.44 -18.92
C ILE A 49 10.09 8.26 -20.02
N ARG A 50 10.62 8.16 -21.24
CA ARG A 50 10.00 8.71 -22.43
C ARG A 50 9.51 7.57 -23.30
N ILE A 51 8.22 7.58 -23.60
CA ILE A 51 7.59 6.66 -24.54
C ILE A 51 7.32 7.38 -25.85
N PHE A 52 7.92 6.90 -26.93
CA PHE A 52 7.81 7.55 -28.23
C PHE A 52 6.66 6.97 -29.03
N SER A 53 6.72 5.68 -29.36
CA SER A 53 5.76 5.01 -30.25
C SER A 53 5.74 3.50 -30.04
N GLY A 54 4.69 2.86 -30.55
CA GLY A 54 4.59 1.41 -30.68
C GLY A 54 4.81 1.00 -32.14
N ARG A 55 5.16 -0.27 -32.36
CA ARG A 55 5.17 -0.88 -33.69
C ARG A 55 4.69 -2.31 -33.66
N GLY A 56 3.96 -2.72 -34.70
CA GLY A 56 3.45 -4.09 -34.83
C GLY A 56 2.52 -4.51 -33.69
N LEU A 57 1.85 -3.54 -33.05
CA LEU A 57 0.86 -3.81 -32.02
C LEU A 57 -0.37 -4.47 -32.66
N ALA A 58 -0.86 -5.55 -32.05
CA ALA A 58 -2.03 -6.26 -32.56
C ALA A 58 -2.79 -6.95 -31.43
N LEU A 59 -4.12 -6.95 -31.52
CA LEU A 59 -4.97 -7.76 -30.66
C LEU A 59 -4.66 -9.25 -30.88
N SER A 60 -4.92 -10.06 -29.85
CA SER A 60 -4.78 -11.51 -29.95
C SER A 60 -5.57 -12.07 -31.14
N PRO A 61 -5.05 -13.09 -31.85
CA PRO A 61 -5.74 -13.70 -32.98
C PRO A 61 -7.17 -14.10 -32.62
N GLY A 62 -8.14 -13.69 -33.45
CA GLY A 62 -9.56 -13.98 -33.24
C GLY A 62 -10.31 -12.97 -32.37
N VAL A 63 -9.65 -12.00 -31.75
CA VAL A 63 -10.30 -10.89 -31.03
C VAL A 63 -10.58 -9.75 -32.02
N PRO A 64 -11.85 -9.42 -32.31
CA PRO A 64 -12.18 -8.34 -33.25
C PRO A 64 -11.88 -6.97 -32.62
N VAL A 65 -11.57 -5.99 -33.48
CA VAL A 65 -11.51 -4.58 -33.08
C VAL A 65 -12.90 -4.14 -32.64
N PRO A 66 -13.07 -3.49 -31.47
CA PRO A 66 -14.39 -3.08 -30.98
C PRO A 66 -15.14 -2.16 -31.97
N ASP A 67 -16.45 -2.35 -32.12
CA ASP A 67 -17.29 -1.61 -33.09
C ASP A 67 -17.24 -0.09 -32.92
N VAL A 68 -17.07 0.37 -31.68
CA VAL A 68 -16.93 1.81 -31.36
C VAL A 68 -15.65 2.39 -31.96
N ILE A 69 -14.57 1.59 -31.99
CA ILE A 69 -13.28 1.95 -32.57
C ILE A 69 -13.37 1.88 -34.10
N GLN A 70 -14.02 0.84 -34.66
CA GLN A 70 -14.22 0.73 -36.10
C GLN A 70 -14.96 1.96 -36.67
N ARG A 71 -16.07 2.36 -36.05
CA ARG A 71 -16.82 3.56 -36.44
C ARG A 71 -16.00 4.84 -36.34
N ALA A 72 -15.16 4.97 -35.31
CA ALA A 72 -14.30 6.12 -35.14
C ALA A 72 -13.20 6.18 -36.21
N LEU A 73 -12.62 5.03 -36.58
CA LEU A 73 -11.64 4.93 -37.66
C LEU A 73 -12.24 5.33 -39.02
N GLU A 74 -13.44 4.85 -39.34
CA GLU A 74 -14.17 5.22 -40.56
C GLU A 74 -14.44 6.73 -40.62
N SER A 75 -14.96 7.31 -39.53
CA SER A 75 -15.20 8.75 -39.41
C SER A 75 -13.92 9.59 -39.55
N ALA A 76 -12.81 9.12 -38.95
CA ALA A 76 -11.52 9.78 -39.06
C ALA A 76 -10.94 9.74 -40.49
N MET A 77 -11.18 8.66 -41.24
CA MET A 77 -10.76 8.55 -42.65
C MET A 77 -11.53 9.51 -43.56
N LEU A 78 -12.84 9.69 -43.32
CA LEU A 78 -13.70 10.59 -44.10
C LEU A 78 -13.32 12.07 -43.92
N ASN A 79 -12.87 12.45 -42.72
CA ASN A 79 -12.50 13.83 -42.39
C ASN A 79 -11.09 14.26 -42.85
N LYS A 80 -10.26 13.36 -43.41
CA LYS A 80 -8.93 13.72 -43.94
C LYS A 80 -8.98 14.60 -45.20
N ASN A 81 -10.12 14.66 -45.90
CA ASN A 81 -10.26 15.37 -47.17
C ASN A 81 -10.67 16.86 -47.05
N VAL A 82 -10.84 17.38 -45.83
CA VAL A 82 -11.16 18.80 -45.58
C VAL A 82 -10.20 19.34 -44.52
N MET A 83 -8.97 19.65 -44.90
CA MET A 83 -8.02 20.30 -43.98
C MET A 83 -7.50 21.60 -44.58
N ASN A 84 -8.17 22.69 -44.21
CA ASN A 84 -7.65 24.05 -44.33
C ASN A 84 -7.09 24.48 -42.96
N ASN A 85 -5.89 25.05 -42.98
CA ASN A 85 -5.14 25.58 -41.85
C ASN A 85 -5.96 26.59 -41.04
N ARG A 86 -6.51 26.20 -39.88
CA ARG A 86 -6.78 27.03 -38.68
C ARG A 86 -7.64 26.27 -37.65
N GLU A 87 -7.06 25.30 -36.94
CA GLU A 87 -7.59 24.94 -35.61
C GLU A 87 -6.43 24.72 -34.64
N SER A 88 -6.32 25.67 -33.72
CA SER A 88 -5.34 25.77 -32.66
C SER A 88 -5.58 24.75 -31.54
N TYR A 89 -4.56 23.94 -31.24
CA TYR A 89 -4.07 23.54 -29.89
C TYR A 89 -5.03 22.98 -28.82
N GLN A 90 -6.30 22.70 -29.10
CA GLN A 90 -7.10 21.81 -28.25
C GLN A 90 -6.90 20.38 -28.75
N ARG A 91 -6.11 19.60 -27.99
CA ARG A 91 -5.77 18.19 -28.25
C ARG A 91 -7.03 17.40 -28.68
N LYS A 92 -7.23 17.19 -29.99
CA LYS A 92 -8.08 16.09 -30.47
C LYS A 92 -7.36 14.80 -30.07
N ARG A 93 -7.67 14.30 -28.87
CA ARG A 93 -7.16 13.02 -28.38
C ARG A 93 -7.65 11.95 -29.34
N TYR A 94 -6.74 11.19 -29.93
CA TYR A 94 -7.05 10.04 -30.78
C TYR A 94 -7.51 8.89 -29.87
N TRP A 95 -8.65 9.07 -29.20
CA TRP A 95 -9.13 8.17 -28.16
C TRP A 95 -9.38 6.74 -28.69
N TRP A 96 -9.61 6.62 -30.00
CA TRP A 96 -9.81 5.35 -30.69
C TRP A 96 -8.49 4.62 -31.01
N LEU A 97 -7.34 5.26 -30.83
CA LEU A 97 -6.03 4.62 -30.95
C LEU A 97 -5.61 4.02 -29.61
N PRO A 98 -4.68 3.04 -29.62
CA PRO A 98 -4.19 2.43 -28.39
C PRO A 98 -3.61 3.45 -27.43
N TYR A 99 -4.06 3.42 -26.18
CA TYR A 99 -3.44 4.18 -25.10
C TYR A 99 -2.43 3.31 -24.37
N VAL A 100 -1.58 3.93 -23.55
CA VAL A 100 -0.59 3.24 -22.72
C VAL A 100 -0.86 3.51 -21.25
N VAL A 101 -0.76 2.47 -20.43
CA VAL A 101 -0.54 2.56 -18.99
C VAL A 101 0.94 2.34 -18.73
N LEU A 102 1.61 3.37 -18.23
CA LEU A 102 2.99 3.31 -17.78
C LEU A 102 3.01 3.27 -16.25
N GLU A 103 3.58 2.22 -15.67
CA GLU A 103 3.65 1.98 -14.24
C GLU A 103 5.10 1.84 -13.78
N PHE A 104 5.40 2.42 -12.63
CA PHE A 104 6.61 2.13 -11.86
C PHE A 104 6.30 2.28 -10.37
N ASP A 105 6.64 1.27 -9.56
CA ASP A 105 6.52 1.34 -8.10
C ASP A 105 5.12 1.80 -7.63
N LYS A 106 4.07 1.16 -8.19
CA LYS A 106 2.64 1.46 -7.96
C LYS A 106 2.22 2.89 -8.29
N ASN A 107 2.99 3.61 -9.09
CA ASN A 107 2.60 4.89 -9.66
C ASN A 107 2.33 4.69 -11.15
N GLU A 108 1.13 5.04 -11.57
CA GLU A 108 0.68 4.85 -12.94
C GLU A 108 0.43 6.16 -13.67
N ILE A 109 0.49 6.08 -14.99
CA ILE A 109 0.18 7.15 -15.92
C ILE A 109 -0.57 6.57 -17.10
N LEU A 110 -1.75 7.11 -17.36
CA LEU A 110 -2.47 6.87 -18.60
C LEU A 110 -2.03 7.88 -19.67
N ILE A 111 -1.62 7.36 -20.82
CA ILE A 111 -1.02 8.12 -21.92
C ILE A 111 -1.82 7.85 -23.19
N ASP A 112 -2.62 8.84 -23.61
CA ASP A 112 -3.34 8.79 -24.87
C ASP A 112 -2.41 8.92 -26.08
N ALA A 113 -2.78 8.27 -27.18
CA ALA A 113 -2.10 8.46 -28.45
C ALA A 113 -2.27 9.90 -28.97
N LEU A 114 -1.17 10.44 -29.49
CA LEU A 114 -1.08 11.72 -30.19
C LEU A 114 -1.18 11.55 -31.71
N GLY A 115 -1.17 10.33 -32.23
CA GLY A 115 -1.31 10.02 -33.65
C GLY A 115 -0.90 8.59 -33.99
N GLY A 116 -0.70 8.33 -35.28
CA GLY A 116 -0.38 7.00 -35.80
C GLY A 116 -1.60 6.19 -36.20
N ASP A 117 -1.47 4.87 -36.14
CA ASP A 117 -2.54 3.90 -36.39
C ASP A 117 -2.61 2.83 -35.28
N LEU A 118 -3.53 1.86 -35.41
CA LEU A 118 -3.70 0.80 -34.41
C LEU A 118 -2.42 -0.03 -34.19
N ALA A 119 -1.62 -0.25 -35.22
CA ALA A 119 -0.41 -1.07 -35.15
C ALA A 119 0.83 -0.26 -34.78
N ASN A 120 0.85 1.03 -35.14
CA ASN A 120 1.98 1.94 -34.96
C ASN A 120 1.54 3.27 -34.34
N PRO A 121 1.02 3.27 -33.09
CA PRO A 121 0.61 4.49 -32.41
C PRO A 121 1.81 5.33 -31.98
N VAL A 122 1.60 6.65 -31.90
CA VAL A 122 2.58 7.63 -31.40
C VAL A 122 2.05 8.25 -30.12
N TRP A 123 2.85 8.19 -29.05
CA TRP A 123 2.48 8.76 -27.74
C TRP A 123 3.34 9.96 -27.35
N ASN A 124 4.64 9.95 -27.70
CA ASN A 124 5.62 11.00 -27.43
C ASN A 124 5.45 11.69 -26.05
N TYR A 125 5.41 10.88 -24.99
CA TYR A 125 5.16 11.33 -23.63
C TYR A 125 6.39 11.14 -22.76
N ARG A 126 6.64 12.09 -21.85
CA ARG A 126 7.72 12.02 -20.85
C ARG A 126 7.13 12.00 -19.45
N ALA A 127 7.54 11.03 -18.66
CA ALA A 127 7.17 10.84 -17.27
C ALA A 127 8.41 10.85 -16.37
N ASN A 128 8.24 11.34 -15.15
CA ASN A 128 9.25 11.26 -14.10
C ASN A 128 8.66 10.48 -12.92
N PHE A 129 9.41 9.53 -12.38
CA PHE A 129 9.04 8.73 -11.22
C PHE A 129 10.07 8.89 -10.13
N ASP A 130 9.59 9.02 -8.90
CA ASP A 130 10.46 8.93 -7.73
C ASP A 130 10.85 7.47 -7.47
N VAL A 131 12.16 7.22 -7.39
CA VAL A 131 12.71 5.88 -7.12
C VAL A 131 12.91 5.71 -5.63
N SER A 132 11.97 5.01 -4.98
CA SER A 132 12.04 4.69 -3.54
C SER A 132 12.59 3.30 -3.24
N ARG A 133 12.52 2.40 -4.24
CA ARG A 133 12.89 0.98 -4.16
C ARG A 133 13.11 0.46 -5.58
N THR A 134 13.69 -0.73 -5.68
CA THR A 134 13.73 -1.47 -6.94
C THR A 134 12.32 -1.95 -7.31
N SER A 135 11.87 -1.61 -8.51
CA SER A 135 10.57 -2.02 -9.05
C SER A 135 10.66 -2.15 -10.56
N ASN A 136 9.78 -2.97 -11.15
CA ASN A 136 9.69 -3.07 -12.60
C ASN A 136 9.03 -1.81 -13.16
N VAL A 137 9.52 -1.38 -14.32
CA VAL A 137 8.78 -0.53 -15.23
C VAL A 137 7.85 -1.42 -16.02
N SER A 138 6.54 -1.16 -15.96
CA SER A 138 5.57 -1.83 -16.80
C SER A 138 4.99 -0.85 -17.82
N VAL A 139 4.96 -1.27 -19.08
CA VAL A 139 4.31 -0.53 -20.17
C VAL A 139 3.29 -1.46 -20.79
N SER A 140 2.02 -1.13 -20.62
CA SER A 140 0.90 -1.91 -21.17
C SER A 140 0.10 -1.04 -22.12
N SER A 141 -0.16 -1.52 -23.33
CA SER A 141 -1.01 -0.86 -24.31
C SER A 141 -2.37 -1.53 -24.39
N TYR A 142 -3.42 -0.71 -24.40
CA TYR A 142 -4.80 -1.16 -24.38
C TYR A 142 -5.61 -0.49 -25.49
N LEU A 143 -6.65 -1.18 -25.95
CA LEU A 143 -7.67 -0.65 -26.83
C LEU A 143 -9.01 -0.52 -26.11
N ARG A 144 -9.64 0.65 -26.23
CA ARG A 144 -10.90 0.96 -25.56
C ARG A 144 -12.06 0.11 -26.09
N THR A 145 -12.94 -0.35 -25.20
CA THR A 145 -14.21 -1.01 -25.57
C THR A 145 -15.42 -0.08 -25.38
N ALA A 146 -16.60 -0.43 -25.89
CA ALA A 146 -17.76 0.47 -25.93
C ALA A 146 -18.25 0.96 -24.54
N ALA A 147 -17.94 0.23 -23.46
CA ALA A 147 -18.30 0.64 -22.09
C ALA A 147 -17.53 1.89 -21.63
N SER A 148 -16.30 2.10 -22.11
CA SER A 148 -15.43 3.24 -21.73
C SER A 148 -15.68 4.51 -22.56
N VAL A 149 -16.47 4.44 -23.64
CA VAL A 149 -16.76 5.60 -24.53
C VAL A 149 -18.06 6.33 -24.13
N GLN A 150 -18.97 5.69 -23.39
CA GLN A 150 -20.25 6.27 -22.96
C GLN A 150 -20.18 7.03 -21.61
N GLY A 151 -19.01 7.53 -21.22
CA GLY A 151 -18.85 8.37 -20.03
C GLY A 151 -18.83 7.62 -18.69
N LYS A 152 -18.78 6.29 -18.72
CA LYS A 152 -18.21 5.51 -17.61
C LYS A 152 -16.76 5.28 -17.94
N ASP A 153 -15.91 6.21 -17.53
CA ASP A 153 -14.46 6.03 -17.58
C ASP A 153 -14.11 4.80 -16.73
N ASP A 154 -14.12 3.63 -17.35
CA ASP A 154 -13.85 2.35 -16.72
C ASP A 154 -12.62 1.76 -17.39
N MET A 155 -11.46 1.85 -16.71
CA MET A 155 -10.23 1.15 -17.15
C MET A 155 -10.37 -0.37 -17.09
N GLY A 156 -11.48 -0.91 -16.56
CA GLY A 156 -11.82 -2.30 -16.31
C GLY A 156 -11.85 -3.20 -17.54
N ASN A 157 -12.51 -2.75 -18.60
CA ASN A 157 -12.97 -3.59 -19.72
C ASN A 157 -12.21 -3.40 -21.04
N ASP A 158 -11.08 -2.69 -21.03
CA ASP A 158 -10.30 -2.42 -22.24
C ASP A 158 -9.39 -3.61 -22.61
N LEU A 159 -9.21 -3.85 -23.91
CA LEU A 159 -8.49 -5.00 -24.43
C LEU A 159 -6.98 -4.77 -24.36
N LEU A 160 -6.25 -5.62 -23.64
CA LEU A 160 -4.78 -5.62 -23.64
C LEU A 160 -4.27 -6.00 -25.03
N ILE A 161 -3.43 -5.15 -25.62
CA ILE A 161 -2.79 -5.39 -26.92
C ILE A 161 -1.38 -5.97 -26.71
N ALA A 162 -0.61 -5.33 -25.83
CA ALA A 162 0.77 -5.69 -25.56
C ALA A 162 1.21 -5.17 -24.20
N ARG A 163 2.12 -5.89 -23.55
CA ARG A 163 2.79 -5.47 -22.31
C ARG A 163 4.27 -5.77 -22.40
N VAL A 164 5.08 -4.89 -21.82
CA VAL A 164 6.49 -5.14 -21.54
C VAL A 164 6.78 -4.80 -20.09
N ASP A 165 7.48 -5.69 -19.39
CA ASP A 165 7.97 -5.48 -18.03
C ASP A 165 9.50 -5.45 -18.07
N LEU A 166 10.09 -4.40 -17.52
CA LEU A 166 11.53 -4.14 -17.58
C LEU A 166 12.05 -3.83 -16.19
N MET A 167 13.19 -4.42 -15.82
CA MET A 167 13.91 -4.00 -14.63
C MET A 167 14.83 -2.83 -15.00
N PRO A 168 14.61 -1.60 -14.49
CA PRO A 168 15.52 -0.50 -14.74
C PRO A 168 16.84 -0.73 -13.98
N ILE A 169 17.95 -0.29 -14.58
CA ILE A 169 19.26 -0.29 -13.94
C ILE A 169 19.36 0.98 -13.09
N LEU A 170 19.53 0.82 -11.77
CA LEU A 170 19.49 1.91 -10.79
C LEU A 170 20.86 2.19 -10.12
N ASP A 171 21.94 1.63 -10.66
CA ASP A 171 23.28 1.65 -10.05
C ASP A 171 24.13 2.87 -10.47
N GLY A 172 23.53 4.05 -10.53
CA GLY A 172 24.17 5.29 -10.96
C GLY A 172 23.44 6.00 -12.10
N HIS A 173 24.13 6.89 -12.83
CA HIS A 173 23.53 7.51 -14.01
C HIS A 173 23.48 6.50 -15.15
N ASN A 174 22.27 6.13 -15.60
CA ASN A 174 22.11 5.23 -16.74
C ASN A 174 20.99 5.71 -17.66
N ALA A 175 21.26 5.74 -18.96
CA ALA A 175 20.30 6.09 -19.99
C ALA A 175 20.32 5.04 -21.10
N SER A 176 19.13 4.53 -21.45
CA SER A 176 18.91 3.64 -22.59
C SER A 176 17.84 4.23 -23.50
N ASP A 177 17.98 4.05 -24.81
CA ASP A 177 17.04 4.51 -25.83
C ASP A 177 16.97 3.44 -26.93
N GLN A 178 15.94 2.61 -26.89
CA GLN A 178 15.85 1.44 -27.75
C GLN A 178 14.42 0.89 -27.88
N TRP A 179 14.24 -0.06 -28.79
CA TRP A 179 13.01 -0.83 -28.94
C TRP A 179 12.99 -2.01 -27.98
N TYR A 180 11.91 -2.18 -27.25
CA TYR A 180 11.65 -3.30 -26.37
C TYR A 180 10.49 -4.14 -26.91
N SER A 181 10.72 -5.43 -27.15
CA SER A 181 9.69 -6.36 -27.58
C SER A 181 8.71 -6.65 -26.43
N ALA A 182 7.43 -6.79 -26.75
CA ALA A 182 6.42 -7.16 -25.78
C ALA A 182 6.72 -8.53 -25.14
N THR A 183 6.58 -8.61 -23.81
CA THR A 183 6.65 -9.86 -23.05
C THR A 183 5.31 -10.59 -23.01
N ALA A 184 4.21 -9.87 -23.25
CA ALA A 184 2.88 -10.43 -23.46
C ALA A 184 2.17 -9.67 -24.59
N GLY A 185 1.39 -10.37 -25.43
CA GLY A 185 0.76 -9.79 -26.62
C GLY A 185 1.72 -9.65 -27.80
N SER A 186 1.44 -8.73 -28.73
CA SER A 186 2.21 -8.55 -29.98
C SER A 186 2.77 -7.14 -30.13
N GLY A 187 4.01 -7.04 -30.63
CA GLY A 187 4.65 -5.80 -31.06
C GLY A 187 5.81 -5.33 -30.17
N SER A 188 6.18 -4.05 -30.28
CA SER A 188 7.29 -3.46 -29.53
C SER A 188 7.05 -2.01 -29.18
N PHE A 189 7.73 -1.53 -28.13
CA PHE A 189 7.67 -0.16 -27.62
C PHE A 189 9.03 0.53 -27.79
N HIS A 190 9.04 1.76 -28.31
CA HIS A 190 10.24 2.60 -28.33
C HIS A 190 10.29 3.45 -27.07
N LEU A 191 11.23 3.12 -26.18
CA LEU A 191 11.37 3.73 -24.87
C LEU A 191 12.76 4.32 -24.69
N LYS A 192 12.83 5.48 -24.05
CA LYS A 192 14.04 5.99 -23.43
C LYS A 192 13.87 6.01 -21.92
N ILE A 193 14.74 5.31 -21.21
CA ILE A 193 14.74 5.19 -19.75
C ILE A 193 16.03 5.80 -19.23
N ASP A 194 15.93 6.83 -18.41
CA ASP A 194 17.05 7.62 -17.86
C ASP A 194 16.89 7.72 -16.34
N PHE A 195 17.83 7.13 -15.59
CA PHE A 195 17.86 7.22 -14.14
C PHE A 195 18.94 8.20 -13.68
N LYS A 196 18.52 9.17 -12.87
CA LYS A 196 19.42 10.15 -12.25
C LYS A 196 19.37 10.00 -10.73
N PRO A 197 20.46 9.53 -10.10
CA PRO A 197 20.60 9.55 -8.66
C PRO A 197 20.46 10.99 -8.15
N SER A 198 19.69 11.19 -7.09
CA SER A 198 19.61 12.48 -6.39
C SER A 198 20.13 12.31 -4.97
N ARG A 199 20.89 13.30 -4.48
CA ARG A 199 21.37 13.38 -3.11
C ARG A 199 20.90 14.72 -2.52
N ASN A 200 20.39 14.70 -1.30
CA ASN A 200 20.13 15.87 -0.45
C ASN A 200 19.08 16.87 -0.95
N GLU A 201 17.80 16.50 -0.88
CA GLU A 201 16.72 17.49 -0.76
C GLU A 201 15.81 17.10 0.41
N SER A 202 15.67 18.03 1.37
CA SER A 202 14.67 17.92 2.43
C SER A 202 13.31 18.19 1.82
N LEU A 203 12.38 17.22 1.94
CA LEU A 203 11.00 17.41 1.52
C LEU A 203 10.22 18.17 2.59
N SER A 204 9.35 19.08 2.15
CA SER A 204 8.38 19.77 2.99
C SER A 204 6.98 19.68 2.38
N ILE A 205 5.98 20.20 3.08
CA ILE A 205 4.59 20.15 2.61
C ILE A 205 4.40 21.02 1.36
N GLU A 206 5.21 22.07 1.22
CA GLU A 206 5.20 22.99 0.09
C GLU A 206 5.65 22.35 -1.22
N ASP A 207 6.30 21.18 -1.19
CA ASP A 207 6.67 20.41 -2.38
C ASP A 207 5.47 19.66 -3.00
N PHE A 208 4.30 19.73 -2.36
CA PHE A 208 3.09 19.02 -2.75
C PHE A 208 1.93 19.99 -3.00
N ASP A 209 1.17 19.72 -4.06
CA ASP A 209 -0.17 20.28 -4.25
C ASP A 209 -1.18 19.37 -3.53
N LEU A 210 -1.96 19.93 -2.60
CA LEU A 210 -3.02 19.21 -1.90
C LEU A 210 -4.28 19.18 -2.78
N LEU A 211 -4.76 17.99 -3.14
CA LEU A 211 -5.83 17.85 -4.12
C LEU A 211 -7.18 17.57 -3.45
N THR A 212 -7.29 16.52 -2.65
CA THR A 212 -8.58 16.04 -2.12
C THR A 212 -8.37 15.31 -0.81
N VAL A 213 -9.28 15.46 0.16
CA VAL A 213 -9.29 14.63 1.37
C VAL A 213 -9.90 13.28 1.03
N ILE A 214 -9.19 12.20 1.33
CA ILE A 214 -9.60 10.82 0.98
C ILE A 214 -9.86 9.95 2.21
N GLY A 215 -9.59 10.46 3.42
CA GLY A 215 -9.90 9.74 4.64
C GLY A 215 -9.59 10.56 5.89
N LYS A 216 -10.26 10.21 6.98
CA LYS A 216 -10.07 10.81 8.30
C LYS A 216 -10.18 9.74 9.38
N GLY A 217 -9.24 9.74 10.31
CA GLY A 217 -9.20 8.78 11.41
C GLY A 217 -8.75 9.40 12.72
N SER A 218 -8.67 8.57 13.75
CA SER A 218 -8.24 8.95 15.11
C SER A 218 -6.85 9.59 15.14
N PHE A 219 -5.98 9.22 14.20
CA PHE A 219 -4.60 9.69 14.12
C PHE A 219 -4.39 10.87 13.17
N GLY A 220 -5.40 11.24 12.36
CA GLY A 220 -5.31 12.42 11.51
C GLY A 220 -6.07 12.32 10.18
N LYS A 221 -5.59 13.08 9.20
CA LYS A 221 -6.21 13.27 7.89
C LYS A 221 -5.35 12.64 6.80
N VAL A 222 -5.97 11.99 5.83
CA VAL A 222 -5.31 11.46 4.63
C VAL A 222 -5.78 12.26 3.41
N MET A 223 -4.84 12.74 2.61
CA MET A 223 -5.12 13.55 1.42
C MET A 223 -4.46 12.94 0.19
N GLN A 224 -5.16 12.98 -0.95
CA GLN A 224 -4.53 12.84 -2.25
C GLN A 224 -3.70 14.09 -2.53
N VAL A 225 -2.43 13.90 -2.89
CA VAL A 225 -1.49 15.00 -3.16
C VAL A 225 -0.74 14.76 -4.47
N ARG A 226 -0.26 15.84 -5.09
CA ARG A 226 0.63 15.78 -6.25
C ARG A 226 1.99 16.36 -5.91
N LYS A 227 3.06 15.60 -6.09
CA LYS A 227 4.42 16.12 -5.89
C LYS A 227 4.83 17.00 -7.08
N LYS A 228 5.28 18.23 -6.83
CA LYS A 228 5.42 19.27 -7.87
C LYS A 228 6.48 18.99 -8.93
N ASP A 229 7.62 18.40 -8.58
CA ASP A 229 8.72 18.10 -9.50
C ASP A 229 8.43 16.91 -10.45
N THR A 230 7.80 15.86 -9.94
CA THR A 230 7.53 14.61 -10.68
C THR A 230 6.09 14.51 -11.18
N GLN A 231 5.20 15.38 -10.69
CA GLN A 231 3.76 15.40 -10.98
C GLN A 231 3.07 14.06 -10.62
N ARG A 232 3.69 13.27 -9.74
CA ARG A 232 3.17 11.98 -9.27
C ARG A 232 2.13 12.17 -8.18
N ILE A 233 1.18 11.24 -8.13
CA ILE A 233 0.05 11.26 -7.20
C ILE A 233 0.35 10.31 -6.04
N TYR A 234 0.13 10.80 -4.82
CA TYR A 234 0.39 10.06 -3.59
C TYR A 234 -0.77 10.24 -2.61
N ALA A 235 -0.84 9.34 -1.63
CA ALA A 235 -1.63 9.53 -0.42
C ALA A 235 -0.72 10.07 0.68
N LEU A 236 -1.06 11.21 1.27
CA LEU A 236 -0.31 11.85 2.35
C LEU A 236 -1.14 11.80 3.63
N LYS A 237 -0.65 11.04 4.62
CA LYS A 237 -1.22 10.93 5.97
C LYS A 237 -0.52 11.94 6.88
N THR A 238 -1.30 12.84 7.47
CA THR A 238 -0.84 13.87 8.39
C THR A 238 -1.19 13.49 9.82
N ILE A 239 -0.20 13.51 10.72
CA ILE A 239 -0.35 13.12 12.13
C ILE A 239 0.16 14.25 13.03
N ARG A 240 -0.60 14.64 14.05
CA ARG A 240 -0.24 15.73 14.97
C ARG A 240 0.73 15.24 16.05
N LYS A 241 1.90 15.87 16.17
CA LYS A 241 2.92 15.51 17.17
C LYS A 241 2.40 15.62 18.60
N ALA A 242 1.59 16.64 18.90
CA ALA A 242 1.02 16.83 20.23
C ALA A 242 0.18 15.64 20.71
N HIS A 243 -0.61 15.01 19.82
CA HIS A 243 -1.42 13.84 20.17
C HIS A 243 -0.55 12.61 20.47
N ILE A 244 0.57 12.46 19.78
CA ILE A 244 1.53 11.37 20.01
C ILE A 244 2.27 11.61 21.33
N ALA A 245 2.79 12.82 21.55
CA ALA A 245 3.62 13.15 22.70
C ALA A 245 2.88 13.05 24.05
N GLN A 246 1.55 13.16 24.04
CA GLN A 246 0.72 12.97 25.24
C GLN A 246 0.63 11.52 25.71
N ARG A 247 1.02 10.55 24.87
CA ARG A 247 0.89 9.11 25.14
C ARG A 247 2.26 8.47 25.35
N PRO A 248 2.51 7.83 26.52
CA PRO A 248 3.80 7.20 26.80
C PRO A 248 4.17 6.13 25.76
N GLY A 249 5.37 6.24 25.19
CA GLY A 249 5.92 5.25 24.25
C GLY A 249 5.46 5.38 22.79
N GLU A 250 4.45 6.20 22.49
CA GLU A 250 3.91 6.36 21.13
C GLU A 250 4.90 7.02 20.16
N ILE A 251 5.84 7.85 20.64
CA ILE A 251 6.88 8.42 19.78
C ILE A 251 7.82 7.34 19.24
N ASN A 252 8.26 6.42 20.10
CA ASN A 252 9.08 5.29 19.67
C ASN A 252 8.30 4.36 18.74
N HIS A 253 7.00 4.20 19.00
CA HIS A 253 6.10 3.42 18.18
C HIS A 253 6.04 3.93 16.73
N ILE A 254 5.77 5.22 16.54
CA ILE A 254 5.63 5.80 15.20
C ILE A 254 6.94 5.85 14.41
N LEU A 255 8.08 6.03 15.08
CA LEU A 255 9.40 5.94 14.45
C LEU A 255 9.69 4.53 13.94
N ALA A 256 9.33 3.53 14.73
CA ALA A 256 9.53 2.14 14.38
C ALA A 256 8.51 1.69 13.30
N GLU A 257 7.26 2.18 13.33
CA GLU A 257 6.25 1.96 12.28
C GLU A 257 6.75 2.50 10.93
N ARG A 258 7.22 3.76 10.92
CA ARG A 258 7.86 4.36 9.74
C ARG A 258 9.03 3.51 9.22
N THR A 259 9.83 2.95 10.12
CA THR A 259 10.98 2.11 9.75
C THR A 259 10.55 0.81 9.08
N VAL A 260 9.52 0.16 9.61
CA VAL A 260 8.95 -1.04 8.98
C VAL A 260 8.37 -0.71 7.62
N LEU A 261 7.56 0.35 7.54
CA LEU A 261 6.95 0.79 6.28
C LEU A 261 7.99 1.11 5.19
N ALA A 262 9.15 1.63 5.57
CA ALA A 262 10.27 1.86 4.69
C ALA A 262 10.91 0.56 4.15
N LEU A 263 10.98 -0.49 4.98
CA LEU A 263 11.63 -1.77 4.66
C LEU A 263 10.70 -2.80 4.02
N VAL A 264 9.39 -2.72 4.26
CA VAL A 264 8.42 -3.66 3.74
C VAL A 264 8.39 -3.59 2.22
N ASN A 265 8.66 -4.73 1.56
CA ASN A 265 8.58 -4.89 0.12
C ASN A 265 7.69 -6.08 -0.24
N ASN A 266 6.38 -5.81 -0.32
CA ASN A 266 5.37 -6.80 -0.66
C ASN A 266 4.35 -6.19 -1.65
N PRO A 267 3.96 -6.89 -2.72
CA PRO A 267 3.03 -6.36 -3.73
C PRO A 267 1.65 -6.01 -3.17
N PHE A 268 1.27 -6.57 -2.02
CA PHE A 268 -0.04 -6.43 -1.40
C PHE A 268 -0.05 -5.47 -0.21
N ILE A 269 1.04 -4.74 0.04
CA ILE A 269 1.11 -3.69 1.07
C ILE A 269 1.33 -2.34 0.40
N VAL A 270 0.65 -1.29 0.83
CA VAL A 270 0.87 0.07 0.31
C VAL A 270 2.27 0.54 0.72
N PRO A 271 3.19 0.81 -0.22
CA PRO A 271 4.56 1.16 0.10
C PRO A 271 4.66 2.63 0.51
N LEU A 272 5.47 2.89 1.54
CA LEU A 272 5.92 4.23 1.91
C LEU A 272 6.95 4.73 0.88
N LYS A 273 6.76 5.96 0.42
CA LYS A 273 7.66 6.67 -0.50
C LYS A 273 8.56 7.63 0.25
N PHE A 274 7.97 8.44 1.12
CA PHE A 274 8.68 9.47 1.88
C PHE A 274 8.04 9.61 3.25
N SER A 275 8.80 10.10 4.21
CA SER A 275 8.24 10.73 5.40
C SER A 275 9.05 11.97 5.76
N PHE A 276 8.35 13.00 6.22
CA PHE A 276 8.96 14.25 6.64
C PHE A 276 8.14 14.84 7.78
N GLN A 277 8.63 15.93 8.38
CA GLN A 277 7.99 16.54 9.53
C GLN A 277 8.09 18.05 9.47
N SER A 278 7.09 18.72 10.03
CA SER A 278 7.14 20.13 10.40
C SER A 278 7.34 20.23 11.92
N PRO A 279 7.41 21.44 12.49
CA PRO A 279 7.40 21.60 13.95
C PRO A 279 6.22 20.87 14.62
N ASP A 280 5.04 20.82 14.00
CA ASP A 280 3.82 20.38 14.68
C ASP A 280 3.29 19.03 14.20
N LYS A 281 3.76 18.55 13.04
CA LYS A 281 3.16 17.41 12.35
C LYS A 281 4.21 16.48 11.77
N LEU A 282 3.79 15.22 11.64
CA LEU A 282 4.46 14.16 10.91
C LEU A 282 3.67 13.87 9.64
N TYR A 283 4.38 13.62 8.54
CA TYR A 283 3.80 13.33 7.24
C TYR A 283 4.34 12.00 6.71
N LEU A 284 3.44 11.09 6.36
CA LEU A 284 3.76 9.84 5.66
C LEU A 284 3.20 9.93 4.25
N VAL A 285 4.07 9.83 3.24
CA VAL A 285 3.70 9.85 1.82
C VAL A 285 3.77 8.43 1.27
N MET A 286 2.63 7.91 0.85
CA MET A 286 2.41 6.53 0.43
C MET A 286 1.90 6.50 -1.02
N SER A 287 1.96 5.34 -1.67
CA SER A 287 1.32 5.19 -2.99
C SER A 287 -0.18 5.45 -2.87
N PHE A 288 -0.74 6.19 -3.83
CA PHE A 288 -2.18 6.35 -3.94
C PHE A 288 -2.78 5.11 -4.61
N VAL A 289 -3.86 4.57 -4.03
CA VAL A 289 -4.57 3.38 -4.52
C VAL A 289 -6.03 3.77 -4.70
N ASN A 290 -6.56 3.68 -5.91
CA ASN A 290 -7.80 4.35 -6.33
C ASN A 290 -8.97 3.40 -6.65
N GLY A 291 -8.82 2.09 -6.44
CA GLY A 291 -9.92 1.13 -6.61
C GLY A 291 -10.90 1.09 -5.44
N GLY A 292 -10.69 1.90 -4.39
CA GLY A 292 -11.55 2.01 -3.22
C GLY A 292 -11.34 0.94 -2.17
N GLU A 293 -12.05 1.07 -1.06
CA GLU A 293 -12.01 0.13 0.07
C GLU A 293 -12.74 -1.17 -0.26
N LEU A 294 -12.21 -2.29 0.25
CA LEU A 294 -12.86 -3.60 0.15
C LEU A 294 -14.24 -3.58 0.82
N PHE A 295 -14.38 -2.80 1.90
CA PHE A 295 -15.65 -2.55 2.58
C PHE A 295 -16.74 -2.08 1.62
N TYR A 296 -16.46 -1.04 0.83
CA TYR A 296 -17.41 -0.48 -0.13
C TYR A 296 -17.87 -1.53 -1.16
N HIS A 297 -16.95 -2.32 -1.69
CA HIS A 297 -17.29 -3.38 -2.65
C HIS A 297 -18.10 -4.51 -2.00
N LEU A 298 -17.77 -4.88 -0.77
CA LEU A 298 -18.49 -5.91 -0.03
C LEU A 298 -19.92 -5.46 0.31
N GLN A 299 -20.10 -4.24 0.80
CA GLN A 299 -21.41 -3.66 1.09
C GLN A 299 -22.30 -3.59 -0.15
N ARG A 300 -21.73 -3.20 -1.30
CA ARG A 300 -22.48 -3.11 -2.56
C ARG A 300 -22.94 -4.48 -3.08
N GLU A 301 -22.14 -5.52 -2.89
CA GLU A 301 -22.44 -6.88 -3.39
C GLU A 301 -23.13 -7.76 -2.33
N GLY A 302 -23.16 -7.34 -1.07
CA GLY A 302 -23.66 -8.07 0.07
C GLY A 302 -22.71 -9.18 0.54
N LYS A 303 -22.20 -10.01 -0.39
CA LYS A 303 -21.14 -11.00 -0.13
C LYS A 303 -20.39 -11.30 -1.42
N PHE A 304 -19.14 -11.76 -1.30
CA PHE A 304 -18.35 -12.26 -2.41
C PHE A 304 -18.52 -13.76 -2.60
N ASN A 305 -18.29 -14.21 -3.84
CA ASN A 305 -18.20 -15.64 -4.13
C ASN A 305 -16.90 -16.23 -3.57
N GLN A 306 -16.85 -17.55 -3.46
CA GLN A 306 -15.72 -18.26 -2.87
C GLN A 306 -14.38 -17.98 -3.58
N ASP A 307 -14.39 -17.90 -4.91
CA ASP A 307 -13.15 -17.70 -5.68
C ASP A 307 -12.55 -16.31 -5.42
N ARG A 308 -13.40 -15.28 -5.34
CA ARG A 308 -13.01 -13.92 -4.97
C ARG A 308 -12.52 -13.83 -3.53
N SER A 309 -13.25 -14.41 -2.58
CA SER A 309 -12.83 -14.42 -1.17
C SER A 309 -11.53 -15.19 -0.97
N ARG A 310 -11.34 -16.32 -1.67
CA ARG A 310 -10.08 -17.09 -1.64
C ARG A 310 -8.92 -16.26 -2.19
N PHE A 311 -9.12 -15.60 -3.32
CA PHE A 311 -8.09 -14.78 -3.96
C PHE A 311 -7.61 -13.67 -3.01
N TYR A 312 -8.53 -12.86 -2.46
CA TYR A 312 -8.17 -11.79 -1.53
C TYR A 312 -7.57 -12.33 -0.22
N ALA A 313 -8.10 -13.40 0.35
CA ALA A 313 -7.52 -14.02 1.54
C ALA A 313 -6.09 -14.54 1.30
N ALA A 314 -5.79 -15.05 0.09
CA ALA A 314 -4.46 -15.49 -0.27
C ALA A 314 -3.46 -14.31 -0.37
N GLU A 315 -3.87 -13.17 -0.94
CA GLU A 315 -3.04 -11.97 -1.01
C GLU A 315 -2.78 -11.37 0.37
N LEU A 316 -3.82 -11.33 1.22
CA LEU A 316 -3.71 -10.87 2.61
C LEU A 316 -2.82 -11.78 3.44
N LEU A 317 -2.91 -13.11 3.25
CA LEU A 317 -2.00 -14.06 3.88
C LEU A 317 -0.53 -13.75 3.54
N CYS A 318 -0.23 -13.48 2.27
CA CYS A 318 1.12 -13.08 1.84
C CYS A 318 1.57 -11.74 2.46
N ALA A 319 0.65 -10.78 2.60
CA ALA A 319 0.95 -9.49 3.26
C ALA A 319 1.26 -9.67 4.76
N LEU A 320 0.41 -10.41 5.48
CA LEU A 320 0.56 -10.67 6.91
C LEU A 320 1.82 -11.49 7.21
N GLU A 321 2.08 -12.55 6.44
CA GLU A 321 3.29 -13.35 6.59
C GLU A 321 4.56 -12.51 6.38
N HIS A 322 4.53 -11.59 5.41
CA HIS A 322 5.63 -10.65 5.20
C HIS A 322 5.86 -9.77 6.43
N LEU A 323 4.81 -9.18 7.00
CA LEU A 323 4.91 -8.38 8.23
C LEU A 323 5.41 -9.20 9.42
N HIS A 324 4.91 -10.42 9.57
CA HIS A 324 5.33 -11.35 10.62
C HIS A 324 6.83 -11.68 10.51
N GLY A 325 7.37 -11.78 9.29
CA GLY A 325 8.80 -11.92 9.04
C GLY A 325 9.65 -10.73 9.52
N PHE A 326 9.06 -9.54 9.64
CA PHE A 326 9.67 -8.35 10.23
C PHE A 326 9.35 -8.20 11.73
N ASN A 327 8.79 -9.23 12.39
CA ASN A 327 8.32 -9.19 13.78
C ASN A 327 7.29 -8.10 14.03
N VAL A 328 6.37 -7.94 13.07
CA VAL A 328 5.27 -6.99 13.13
C VAL A 328 3.94 -7.74 13.15
N VAL A 329 3.07 -7.38 14.10
CA VAL A 329 1.68 -7.85 14.15
C VAL A 329 0.79 -6.70 13.70
N TYR A 330 -0.13 -6.95 12.78
CA TYR A 330 -0.93 -5.89 12.15
C TYR A 330 -2.09 -5.41 13.03
N ARG A 331 -2.84 -6.35 13.65
CA ARG A 331 -3.88 -6.14 14.67
C ARG A 331 -5.15 -5.39 14.29
N ASP A 332 -5.24 -4.79 13.10
CA ASP A 332 -6.45 -4.07 12.65
C ASP A 332 -6.88 -4.49 11.24
N LEU A 333 -6.83 -5.80 10.96
CA LEU A 333 -7.28 -6.34 9.69
C LEU A 333 -8.80 -6.29 9.60
N LYS A 334 -9.31 -5.45 8.70
CA LYS A 334 -10.73 -5.24 8.39
C LYS A 334 -10.90 -4.70 6.96
N PRO A 335 -12.09 -4.81 6.36
CA PRO A 335 -12.34 -4.39 4.97
C PRO A 335 -12.02 -2.92 4.68
N GLU A 336 -12.14 -2.03 5.66
CA GLU A 336 -11.88 -0.59 5.54
C GLU A 336 -10.39 -0.29 5.37
N ASN A 337 -9.51 -1.13 5.92
CA ASN A 337 -8.06 -0.97 5.83
C ASN A 337 -7.45 -1.71 4.61
N ILE A 338 -8.30 -2.26 3.73
CA ILE A 338 -7.89 -3.01 2.56
C ILE A 338 -8.39 -2.27 1.33
N LEU A 339 -7.47 -1.73 0.54
CA LEU A 339 -7.82 -1.07 -0.72
C LEU A 339 -7.71 -2.06 -1.87
N LEU A 340 -8.44 -1.82 -2.96
CA LEU A 340 -8.19 -2.46 -4.25
C LEU A 340 -7.42 -1.50 -5.15
N ASP A 341 -6.42 -2.00 -5.86
CA ASP A 341 -5.83 -1.25 -6.96
C ASP A 341 -6.71 -1.31 -8.21
N TYR A 342 -6.39 -0.50 -9.22
CA TYR A 342 -7.13 -0.43 -10.49
C TYR A 342 -7.19 -1.76 -11.27
N THR A 343 -6.27 -2.69 -11.00
CA THR A 343 -6.29 -4.04 -11.57
C THR A 343 -7.14 -5.02 -10.76
N GLY A 344 -7.45 -4.69 -9.51
CA GLY A 344 -8.27 -5.49 -8.62
C GLY A 344 -7.50 -6.32 -7.59
N HIS A 345 -6.19 -6.12 -7.45
CA HIS A 345 -5.41 -6.72 -6.36
C HIS A 345 -5.55 -5.92 -5.08
N ILE A 346 -5.40 -6.57 -3.93
CA ILE A 346 -5.48 -5.89 -2.65
C ILE A 346 -4.22 -5.06 -2.37
N ALA A 347 -4.38 -4.01 -1.58
CA ALA A 347 -3.31 -3.23 -1.00
C ALA A 347 -3.66 -2.88 0.45
N LEU A 348 -3.01 -3.56 1.40
CA LEU A 348 -3.16 -3.32 2.83
C LEU A 348 -2.58 -1.94 3.19
N CYS A 349 -3.40 -1.11 3.83
CA CYS A 349 -3.01 0.23 4.29
C CYS A 349 -3.15 0.37 5.82
N ASP A 350 -2.98 1.58 6.33
CA ASP A 350 -3.07 1.97 7.76
C ASP A 350 -2.37 1.06 8.79
N PHE A 351 -1.15 1.44 9.19
CA PHE A 351 -0.32 0.68 10.12
C PHE A 351 -0.33 1.23 11.55
N GLY A 352 -1.23 2.18 11.85
CA GLY A 352 -1.24 2.92 13.11
C GLY A 352 -1.57 2.09 14.36
N LEU A 353 -2.02 0.84 14.19
CA LEU A 353 -2.25 -0.11 15.28
C LEU A 353 -1.30 -1.32 15.23
N CYS A 354 -0.28 -1.32 14.38
CA CYS A 354 0.70 -2.41 14.35
C CYS A 354 1.40 -2.57 15.70
N LYS A 355 1.95 -3.75 16.01
CA LYS A 355 2.87 -3.95 17.13
C LYS A 355 4.19 -4.46 16.61
N LEU A 356 5.27 -3.83 17.05
CA LEU A 356 6.63 -4.08 16.57
C LEU A 356 7.43 -4.89 17.59
N ASN A 357 8.54 -5.48 17.13
CA ASN A 357 9.43 -6.33 17.93
C ASN A 357 8.73 -7.55 18.54
N MET A 358 7.67 -8.02 17.89
CA MET A 358 6.93 -9.21 18.30
C MET A 358 7.64 -10.44 17.76
N SER A 359 8.67 -10.93 18.46
CA SER A 359 9.29 -12.23 18.14
C SER A 359 8.31 -13.39 18.36
N GLU A 360 8.66 -14.61 17.94
CA GLU A 360 7.78 -15.79 18.08
C GLU A 360 7.30 -16.04 19.51
N THR A 361 8.13 -15.73 20.51
CA THR A 361 7.81 -15.91 21.93
C THR A 361 7.29 -14.65 22.62
N GLU A 362 7.37 -13.49 21.95
CA GLU A 362 6.98 -12.21 22.53
C GLU A 362 5.47 -12.10 22.59
N LYS A 363 4.95 -11.69 23.75
CA LYS A 363 3.54 -11.41 23.96
C LYS A 363 3.31 -9.94 24.22
N THR A 364 2.15 -9.44 23.80
CA THR A 364 1.68 -8.11 24.18
C THR A 364 0.28 -8.18 24.79
N ASN A 365 -0.05 -7.20 25.62
CA ASN A 365 -1.31 -7.12 26.37
C ASN A 365 -2.15 -5.90 25.97
N THR A 366 -1.75 -5.16 24.93
CA THR A 366 -2.49 -3.97 24.50
C THR A 366 -3.82 -4.38 23.89
N PHE A 367 -4.92 -4.01 24.53
CA PHE A 367 -6.26 -4.21 23.99
C PHE A 367 -6.54 -3.16 22.89
N CYS A 368 -6.67 -3.62 21.64
CA CYS A 368 -6.93 -2.78 20.47
C CYS A 368 -7.57 -3.62 19.35
N GLY A 369 -7.97 -2.94 18.27
CA GLY A 369 -8.67 -3.54 17.13
C GLY A 369 -10.15 -3.22 17.13
N THR A 370 -10.81 -3.56 16.04
CA THR A 370 -12.24 -3.30 15.84
C THR A 370 -13.06 -4.46 16.44
N PRO A 371 -14.11 -4.21 17.25
CA PRO A 371 -14.78 -5.24 18.05
C PRO A 371 -15.17 -6.53 17.32
N GLU A 372 -15.63 -6.45 16.06
CA GLU A 372 -16.06 -7.62 15.29
C GLU A 372 -14.91 -8.58 14.93
N TYR A 373 -13.67 -8.08 15.00
CA TYR A 373 -12.45 -8.79 14.58
C TYR A 373 -11.58 -9.23 15.75
N ILE A 374 -11.92 -8.86 16.99
CA ILE A 374 -11.09 -9.15 18.17
C ILE A 374 -10.98 -10.67 18.39
N ALA A 375 -9.74 -11.14 18.59
CA ALA A 375 -9.45 -12.53 18.93
C ALA A 375 -9.80 -12.82 20.41
N PRO A 376 -10.23 -14.06 20.75
CA PRO A 376 -10.69 -14.39 22.10
C PRO A 376 -9.61 -14.17 23.18
N GLU A 377 -8.34 -14.44 22.86
CA GLU A 377 -7.23 -14.26 23.80
C GLU A 377 -6.99 -12.78 24.21
N LEU A 378 -7.43 -11.81 23.40
CA LEU A 378 -7.42 -10.39 23.78
C LEU A 378 -8.49 -10.09 24.84
N LEU A 379 -9.67 -10.72 24.73
CA LEU A 379 -10.78 -10.55 25.69
C LEU A 379 -10.44 -11.20 27.03
N GLU A 380 -9.74 -12.34 27.00
CA GLU A 380 -9.32 -13.08 28.19
C GLU A 380 -8.06 -12.50 28.86
N SER A 381 -7.44 -11.44 28.29
CA SER A 381 -6.25 -10.77 28.83
C SER A 381 -5.05 -11.70 29.07
N GLN A 382 -4.89 -12.77 28.28
CA GLN A 382 -3.82 -13.77 28.44
C GLN A 382 -2.48 -13.38 27.78
N GLY A 383 -2.47 -12.21 27.14
CA GLY A 383 -1.39 -11.77 26.26
C GLY A 383 -1.32 -12.58 24.97
N TYR A 384 -1.04 -11.90 23.87
CA TYR A 384 -1.17 -12.49 22.53
C TYR A 384 0.08 -12.30 21.67
N THR A 385 0.20 -13.15 20.66
CA THR A 385 1.32 -13.21 19.69
C THR A 385 0.82 -12.84 18.28
N LYS A 386 1.63 -13.10 17.25
CA LYS A 386 1.28 -12.94 15.82
C LYS A 386 0.01 -13.69 15.39
N THR A 387 -0.36 -14.74 16.13
CA THR A 387 -1.50 -15.63 15.83
C THR A 387 -2.87 -14.92 15.84
N VAL A 388 -2.97 -13.72 16.40
CA VAL A 388 -4.19 -12.90 16.34
C VAL A 388 -4.52 -12.44 14.92
N ASP A 389 -3.51 -12.21 14.08
CA ASP A 389 -3.73 -11.82 12.68
C ASP A 389 -4.32 -12.99 11.86
N TRP A 390 -4.07 -14.24 12.28
CA TRP A 390 -4.70 -15.40 11.64
C TRP A 390 -6.16 -15.57 12.05
N TRP A 391 -6.52 -15.19 13.28
CA TRP A 391 -7.92 -15.09 13.68
C TRP A 391 -8.65 -14.04 12.86
N THR A 392 -8.08 -12.83 12.75
CA THR A 392 -8.71 -11.73 11.98
C THR A 392 -8.83 -12.08 10.50
N LEU A 393 -7.85 -12.78 9.92
CA LEU A 393 -7.95 -13.33 8.56
C LEU A 393 -9.14 -14.31 8.42
N GLY A 394 -9.37 -15.14 9.43
CA GLY A 394 -10.52 -16.05 9.50
C GLY A 394 -11.86 -15.31 9.60
N VAL A 395 -11.94 -14.26 10.42
CA VAL A 395 -13.12 -13.39 10.55
C VAL A 395 -13.43 -12.72 9.22
N LEU A 396 -12.43 -12.11 8.58
CA LEU A 396 -12.58 -11.43 7.31
C LEU A 396 -12.97 -12.38 6.18
N LEU A 397 -12.38 -13.58 6.11
CA LEU A 397 -12.78 -14.59 5.13
C LEU A 397 -14.24 -15.01 5.31
N TYR A 398 -14.69 -15.17 6.56
CA TYR A 398 -16.08 -15.46 6.87
C TYR A 398 -17.01 -14.33 6.42
N GLU A 399 -16.67 -13.08 6.75
CA GLU A 399 -17.46 -11.91 6.38
C GLU A 399 -17.54 -11.76 4.85
N MET A 400 -16.42 -11.89 4.13
CA MET A 400 -16.44 -11.86 2.66
C MET A 400 -17.37 -12.92 2.06
N MET A 401 -17.48 -14.11 2.66
CA MET A 401 -18.31 -15.21 2.12
C MET A 401 -19.76 -15.21 2.60
N THR A 402 -20.09 -14.49 3.67
CA THR A 402 -21.42 -14.52 4.29
C THR A 402 -22.10 -13.16 4.39
N GLY A 403 -21.33 -12.08 4.22
CA GLY A 403 -21.75 -10.68 4.29
C GLY A 403 -21.68 -10.07 5.69
N LEU A 404 -21.47 -10.87 6.75
CA LEU A 404 -21.39 -10.39 8.12
C LEU A 404 -20.30 -11.13 8.92
N PRO A 405 -19.67 -10.50 9.93
CA PRO A 405 -18.74 -11.18 10.82
C PRO A 405 -19.42 -12.35 11.57
N PRO A 406 -18.68 -13.42 11.92
CA PRO A 406 -19.25 -14.67 12.44
C PRO A 406 -19.97 -14.56 13.78
N PHE A 407 -19.57 -13.59 14.61
CA PHE A 407 -20.10 -13.39 15.97
C PHE A 407 -20.77 -12.04 16.14
N TYR A 408 -21.14 -11.38 15.04
CA TYR A 408 -21.70 -10.03 15.03
C TYR A 408 -22.94 -9.89 15.92
N ASP A 409 -23.02 -8.78 16.64
CA ASP A 409 -24.19 -8.30 17.38
C ASP A 409 -24.10 -6.78 17.50
N GLU A 410 -25.23 -6.07 17.54
CA GLU A 410 -25.22 -4.62 17.76
C GLU A 410 -24.67 -4.24 19.14
N ASN A 411 -24.82 -5.14 20.13
CA ASN A 411 -24.27 -4.95 21.46
C ASN A 411 -22.88 -5.57 21.56
N VAL A 412 -21.85 -4.72 21.70
CA VAL A 412 -20.44 -5.13 21.83
C VAL A 412 -20.21 -6.16 22.94
N ASN A 413 -20.89 -6.04 24.09
CA ASN A 413 -20.71 -7.01 25.17
C ASN A 413 -21.31 -8.38 24.82
N VAL A 414 -22.42 -8.41 24.10
CA VAL A 414 -23.01 -9.65 23.59
C VAL A 414 -22.07 -10.27 22.56
N MET A 415 -21.56 -9.46 21.63
CA MET A 415 -20.58 -9.88 20.64
C MET A 415 -19.35 -10.52 21.30
N TYR A 416 -18.80 -9.93 22.36
CA TYR A 416 -17.68 -10.52 23.12
C TYR A 416 -18.05 -11.87 23.75
N GLN A 417 -19.27 -12.02 24.30
CA GLN A 417 -19.71 -13.32 24.80
C GLN A 417 -19.82 -14.36 23.67
N ARG A 418 -20.32 -13.96 22.49
CA ARG A 418 -20.41 -14.85 21.32
C ARG A 418 -19.03 -15.28 20.83
N ILE A 419 -18.08 -14.36 20.73
CA ILE A 419 -16.68 -14.65 20.38
C ILE A 419 -16.10 -15.71 21.30
N LEU A 420 -16.38 -15.64 22.61
CA LEU A 420 -15.85 -16.59 23.58
C LEU A 420 -16.57 -17.94 23.62
N ARG A 421 -17.87 -18.02 23.26
CA ARG A 421 -18.70 -19.19 23.60
C ARG A 421 -19.47 -19.81 22.44
N ASP A 422 -19.96 -19.01 21.50
CA ASP A 422 -20.92 -19.48 20.51
C ASP A 422 -20.26 -20.40 19.46
N PRO A 423 -20.97 -21.41 18.94
CA PRO A 423 -20.44 -22.20 17.84
C PRO A 423 -20.37 -21.36 16.55
N LEU A 424 -19.40 -21.67 15.70
CA LEU A 424 -19.32 -21.08 14.36
C LEU A 424 -20.39 -21.70 13.46
N ASN A 425 -21.32 -20.88 12.99
CA ASN A 425 -22.41 -21.32 12.12
C ASN A 425 -22.08 -21.01 10.66
N PHE A 426 -22.54 -21.84 9.74
CA PHE A 426 -22.31 -21.63 8.30
C PHE A 426 -23.60 -21.75 7.52
N PRO A 427 -23.84 -20.85 6.56
CA PRO A 427 -24.87 -21.04 5.55
C PRO A 427 -24.68 -22.35 4.76
N PRO A 428 -25.76 -22.96 4.22
CA PRO A 428 -25.69 -24.22 3.48
C PRO A 428 -24.84 -24.17 2.20
N ASP A 429 -24.66 -22.99 1.60
CA ASP A 429 -23.90 -22.76 0.37
C ASP A 429 -22.37 -22.73 0.59
N ILE A 430 -21.89 -22.71 1.83
CA ILE A 430 -20.46 -22.75 2.14
C ILE A 430 -19.92 -24.18 1.98
N LEU A 431 -19.00 -24.35 1.04
CA LEU A 431 -18.38 -25.63 0.70
C LEU A 431 -17.44 -26.14 1.82
N HIS A 432 -17.19 -27.45 1.79
CA HIS A 432 -16.39 -28.15 2.80
C HIS A 432 -15.02 -27.51 3.07
N ASP A 433 -14.23 -27.24 2.02
CA ASP A 433 -12.87 -26.71 2.20
C ASP A 433 -12.88 -25.28 2.77
N ALA A 434 -13.88 -24.47 2.41
CA ALA A 434 -14.07 -23.12 2.96
C ALA A 434 -14.48 -23.18 4.45
N ARG A 435 -15.42 -24.07 4.78
CA ARG A 435 -15.82 -24.34 6.17
C ARG A 435 -14.62 -24.78 7.01
N SER A 436 -13.86 -25.75 6.51
CA SER A 436 -12.68 -26.30 7.17
C SER A 436 -11.65 -25.22 7.49
N VAL A 437 -11.26 -24.40 6.49
CA VAL A 437 -10.23 -23.37 6.72
C VAL A 437 -10.70 -22.31 7.73
N MET A 438 -11.95 -21.86 7.63
CA MET A 438 -12.52 -20.87 8.55
C MET A 438 -12.62 -21.43 9.97
N THR A 439 -13.06 -22.68 10.15
CA THR A 439 -13.09 -23.33 11.46
C THR A 439 -11.68 -23.47 12.05
N SER A 440 -10.66 -23.78 11.25
CA SER A 440 -9.29 -23.93 11.75
C SER A 440 -8.61 -22.58 12.06
N LEU A 441 -8.92 -21.51 11.32
CA LEU A 441 -8.45 -20.14 11.60
C LEU A 441 -9.17 -19.53 12.80
N LEU A 442 -10.47 -19.80 12.96
CA LEU A 442 -11.31 -19.34 14.08
C LEU A 442 -11.29 -20.31 15.27
N GLN A 443 -10.16 -21.01 15.45
CA GLN A 443 -9.90 -21.79 16.65
C GLN A 443 -9.56 -20.85 17.80
N ARG A 444 -10.28 -20.98 18.93
CA ARG A 444 -10.14 -20.08 20.08
C ARG A 444 -8.81 -20.22 20.78
N ASP A 445 -8.35 -21.47 20.93
CA ASP A 445 -7.01 -21.74 21.45
C ASP A 445 -5.96 -21.37 20.40
N PRO A 446 -5.14 -20.31 20.61
CA PRO A 446 -4.18 -19.85 19.63
C PRO A 446 -3.09 -20.89 19.33
N THR A 447 -2.83 -21.84 20.23
CA THR A 447 -1.83 -22.91 20.00
C THR A 447 -2.32 -24.00 19.06
N ARG A 448 -3.63 -24.13 18.91
CA ARG A 448 -4.30 -25.10 18.01
C ARG A 448 -4.84 -24.44 16.73
N ARG A 449 -4.64 -23.13 16.60
CA ARG A 449 -5.11 -22.34 15.46
C ARG A 449 -4.25 -22.61 14.24
N LEU A 450 -4.90 -22.70 13.08
CA LEU A 450 -4.18 -22.79 11.81
C LEU A 450 -3.27 -21.56 11.64
N GLY A 451 -1.98 -21.78 11.41
CA GLY A 451 -0.98 -20.71 11.36
C GLY A 451 -0.23 -20.50 12.67
N ALA A 452 -0.53 -21.28 13.73
CA ALA A 452 0.27 -21.31 14.95
C ALA A 452 1.73 -21.70 14.69
N ASN A 453 1.97 -22.50 13.64
CA ASN A 453 3.30 -22.89 13.18
C ASN A 453 3.77 -22.10 11.94
N GLY A 454 3.20 -20.92 11.72
CA GLY A 454 3.53 -20.03 10.60
C GLY A 454 2.58 -20.11 9.41
N GLY A 455 2.65 -19.09 8.55
CA GLY A 455 1.74 -18.91 7.40
C GLY A 455 1.73 -20.06 6.39
N GLU A 456 2.84 -20.78 6.26
CA GLU A 456 2.96 -21.96 5.40
C GLU A 456 1.95 -23.08 5.75
N GLU A 457 1.54 -23.18 7.02
CA GLU A 457 0.47 -24.10 7.43
C GLU A 457 -0.87 -23.74 6.75
N ILE A 458 -1.19 -22.45 6.72
CA ILE A 458 -2.39 -21.93 6.07
C ILE A 458 -2.31 -22.15 4.55
N LYS A 459 -1.15 -21.88 3.93
CA LYS A 459 -0.95 -22.04 2.48
C LYS A 459 -1.16 -23.47 1.99
N ARG A 460 -0.81 -24.47 2.80
CA ARG A 460 -0.99 -25.89 2.47
C ARG A 460 -2.44 -26.36 2.57
N HIS A 461 -3.30 -25.63 3.27
CA HIS A 461 -4.70 -26.01 3.44
C HIS A 461 -5.39 -26.19 2.06
N PRO A 462 -6.20 -27.25 1.84
CA PRO A 462 -6.83 -27.56 0.55
C PRO A 462 -7.59 -26.40 -0.09
N PHE A 463 -8.18 -25.53 0.73
CA PHE A 463 -8.85 -24.31 0.30
C PHE A 463 -7.95 -23.43 -0.58
N PHE A 464 -6.65 -23.36 -0.31
CA PHE A 464 -5.69 -22.57 -1.08
C PHE A 464 -4.82 -23.43 -2.00
N SER A 465 -4.20 -24.49 -1.50
CA SER A 465 -3.16 -25.25 -2.22
C SER A 465 -3.65 -25.90 -3.52
N ARG A 466 -4.95 -26.18 -3.64
CA ARG A 466 -5.56 -26.71 -4.87
C ARG A 466 -5.83 -25.65 -5.95
N HIS A 467 -5.80 -24.37 -5.59
CA HIS A 467 -6.32 -23.28 -6.43
C HIS A 467 -5.34 -22.12 -6.63
N ILE A 468 -4.34 -21.98 -5.76
CA ILE A 468 -3.42 -20.84 -5.74
C ILE A 468 -1.98 -21.30 -6.00
N ASP A 469 -1.39 -20.76 -7.05
CA ASP A 469 0.06 -20.80 -7.30
C ASP A 469 0.69 -19.58 -6.63
N TRP A 470 1.30 -19.77 -5.45
CA TRP A 470 1.83 -18.68 -4.62
C TRP A 470 2.90 -17.83 -5.33
N ASN A 471 3.71 -18.46 -6.18
CA ASN A 471 4.74 -17.75 -6.94
C ASN A 471 4.10 -16.84 -8.00
N LYS A 472 3.06 -17.31 -8.69
CA LYS A 472 2.30 -16.47 -9.61
C LYS A 472 1.51 -15.39 -8.88
N LEU A 473 0.95 -15.69 -7.71
CA LEU A 473 0.23 -14.71 -6.89
C LEU A 473 1.16 -13.56 -6.50
N LEU A 474 2.30 -13.84 -5.86
CA LEU A 474 3.29 -12.82 -5.48
C LEU A 474 3.86 -12.04 -6.68
N ALA A 475 3.95 -12.66 -7.85
CA ALA A 475 4.34 -11.99 -9.08
C ALA A 475 3.20 -11.20 -9.75
N LYS A 476 2.00 -11.12 -9.16
CA LYS A 476 0.76 -10.56 -9.72
C LYS A 476 0.44 -11.11 -11.13
N LYS A 477 0.72 -12.40 -11.34
CA LYS A 477 0.47 -13.13 -12.61
C LYS A 477 -0.85 -13.91 -12.61
N ILE A 478 -1.61 -13.85 -11.53
CA ILE A 478 -2.97 -14.38 -11.46
C ILE A 478 -3.92 -13.21 -11.70
N GLN A 479 -4.81 -13.35 -12.68
CA GLN A 479 -5.80 -12.32 -12.99
C GLN A 479 -6.78 -12.16 -11.81
N PRO A 480 -6.98 -10.92 -11.30
CA PRO A 480 -7.97 -10.68 -10.26
C PRO A 480 -9.40 -11.04 -10.71
N PRO A 481 -10.22 -11.63 -9.82
CA PRO A 481 -11.59 -12.04 -10.13
C PRO A 481 -12.56 -10.86 -10.27
N PHE A 482 -12.16 -9.67 -9.81
CA PHE A 482 -12.90 -8.43 -9.92
C PHE A 482 -11.93 -7.31 -10.23
N LYS A 483 -12.32 -6.41 -11.11
CA LYS A 483 -11.57 -5.20 -11.45
C LYS A 483 -12.45 -3.97 -11.17
N PRO A 484 -12.02 -3.03 -10.32
CA PRO A 484 -12.81 -1.86 -9.99
C PRO A 484 -12.91 -0.92 -11.19
N SER A 485 -14.04 -0.22 -11.29
CA SER A 485 -14.21 0.87 -12.25
C SER A 485 -13.44 2.09 -11.74
N VAL A 486 -12.46 2.51 -12.51
CA VAL A 486 -11.60 3.66 -12.20
C VAL A 486 -11.42 4.47 -13.48
N GLY A 487 -11.80 5.74 -13.42
CA GLY A 487 -11.81 6.62 -14.60
C GLY A 487 -10.51 7.35 -14.87
N SER A 488 -9.70 7.55 -13.84
CA SER A 488 -8.38 8.15 -13.98
C SER A 488 -7.48 7.84 -12.79
N VAL A 489 -6.20 8.14 -12.92
CA VAL A 489 -5.22 8.08 -11.81
C VAL A 489 -5.54 9.04 -10.66
N LEU A 490 -6.41 10.03 -10.90
CA LEU A 490 -6.91 10.98 -9.89
C LEU A 490 -8.26 10.58 -9.34
N ASP A 491 -8.87 9.52 -9.85
CA ASP A 491 -10.24 9.16 -9.53
C ASP A 491 -10.40 8.88 -8.04
N VAL A 492 -11.40 9.55 -7.46
CA VAL A 492 -11.80 9.41 -6.07
C VAL A 492 -13.25 8.96 -5.92
N ALA A 493 -13.92 8.55 -7.02
CA ALA A 493 -15.31 8.14 -7.01
C ALA A 493 -15.60 6.92 -6.12
N ASN A 494 -14.56 6.15 -5.79
CA ASN A 494 -14.63 5.00 -4.89
C ASN A 494 -14.29 5.34 -3.42
N PHE A 495 -14.17 6.63 -3.07
CA PHE A 495 -13.99 7.12 -1.70
C PHE A 495 -15.26 7.77 -1.19
N ASP A 496 -15.41 7.84 0.13
CA ASP A 496 -16.59 8.42 0.77
C ASP A 496 -16.75 9.92 0.39
N PRO A 497 -17.92 10.32 -0.17
CA PRO A 497 -18.22 11.71 -0.49
C PRO A 497 -18.09 12.69 0.68
N ASP A 498 -18.32 12.23 1.92
CA ASP A 498 -18.17 13.06 3.12
C ASP A 498 -16.72 13.56 3.27
N PHE A 499 -15.75 12.76 2.83
CA PHE A 499 -14.34 13.16 2.82
C PHE A 499 -14.00 13.94 1.56
N THR A 500 -14.39 13.49 0.37
CA THR A 500 -13.95 14.13 -0.89
C THR A 500 -14.51 15.53 -1.08
N ASN A 501 -15.61 15.88 -0.40
CA ASN A 501 -16.18 17.23 -0.39
C ASN A 501 -15.49 18.17 0.61
N GLU A 502 -14.63 17.67 1.51
CA GLU A 502 -13.87 18.50 2.45
C GLU A 502 -12.75 19.26 1.72
N GLU A 503 -12.49 20.50 2.16
CA GLU A 503 -11.41 21.29 1.59
C GLU A 503 -10.04 20.65 1.87
N ALA A 504 -9.26 20.45 0.82
CA ALA A 504 -7.92 19.88 0.88
C ALA A 504 -6.90 20.93 1.36
N GLN A 505 -6.88 21.18 2.67
CA GLN A 505 -5.91 22.06 3.31
C GLN A 505 -5.18 21.36 4.46
N ASP A 506 -3.89 21.68 4.59
CA ASP A 506 -3.10 21.29 5.74
C ASP A 506 -3.46 22.16 6.95
N SER A 507 -4.14 21.58 7.94
CA SER A 507 -4.77 22.34 9.02
C SER A 507 -3.75 23.11 9.88
N VAL A 508 -3.93 24.43 10.06
CA VAL A 508 -3.08 25.22 10.95
C VAL A 508 -3.18 24.71 12.39
N VAL A 509 -2.05 24.63 13.09
CA VAL A 509 -2.01 24.26 14.52
C VAL A 509 -1.70 25.53 15.30
N THR A 510 -2.70 26.06 16.01
CA THR A 510 -2.55 27.32 16.78
C THR A 510 -1.92 27.10 18.16
N ASP A 511 -2.02 25.89 18.70
CA ASP A 511 -1.73 25.60 20.12
C ASP A 511 -0.52 24.67 20.32
N SER A 512 0.37 24.56 19.33
CA SER A 512 1.53 23.67 19.42
C SER A 512 2.74 24.40 20.00
N ALA A 513 2.94 24.27 21.30
CA ALA A 513 4.18 24.63 21.98
C ALA A 513 4.87 23.36 22.51
N LEU A 514 5.23 22.44 21.61
CA LEU A 514 6.06 21.30 21.98
C LEU A 514 7.47 21.79 22.34
N SER A 515 7.98 21.39 23.50
CA SER A 515 9.34 21.75 23.93
C SER A 515 10.39 21.16 23.00
N GLU A 516 11.56 21.79 22.93
CA GLU A 516 12.69 21.30 22.13
C GLU A 516 13.07 19.86 22.49
N THR A 517 13.01 19.50 23.78
CA THR A 517 13.24 18.12 24.25
C THR A 517 12.24 17.13 23.68
N VAL A 518 10.97 17.52 23.48
CA VAL A 518 9.96 16.67 22.85
C VAL A 518 10.19 16.60 21.34
N GLN A 519 10.54 17.72 20.70
CA GLN A 519 10.88 17.73 19.27
C GLN A 519 12.05 16.80 18.95
N ASP A 520 13.07 16.78 19.81
CA ASP A 520 14.24 15.93 19.63
C ASP A 520 13.93 14.42 19.67
N GLN A 521 12.83 14.02 20.31
CA GLN A 521 12.38 12.63 20.31
C GLN A 521 11.83 12.18 18.96
N PHE A 522 11.41 13.10 18.08
CA PHE A 522 10.96 12.80 16.71
C PHE A 522 12.11 12.78 15.68
N ARG A 523 13.37 12.93 16.12
CA ARG A 523 14.54 12.76 15.23
C ARG A 523 14.57 11.35 14.66
N GLY A 524 14.86 11.24 13.36
CA GLY A 524 14.81 9.98 12.62
C GLY A 524 13.46 9.65 11.99
N PHE A 525 12.43 10.49 12.21
CA PHE A 525 11.17 10.32 11.48
C PHE A 525 11.29 10.66 10.00
N THR A 526 12.12 11.66 9.66
CA THR A 526 12.31 12.07 8.26
C THR A 526 13.01 10.96 7.50
N TYR A 527 12.28 10.36 6.58
CA TYR A 527 12.76 9.35 5.66
C TYR A 527 12.66 9.86 4.25
N ASN A 528 13.81 9.91 3.62
CA ASN A 528 13.87 9.97 2.19
C ASN A 528 14.62 8.72 1.77
N PRO A 529 14.10 7.86 0.88
CA PRO A 529 14.92 6.83 0.23
C PRO A 529 16.20 7.41 -0.37
N ARG A 530 16.22 8.74 -0.64
CA ARG A 530 17.40 9.55 -0.98
C ARG A 530 18.49 9.66 0.08
N ASN A 531 18.22 9.23 1.30
CA ASN A 531 19.08 9.42 2.45
C ASN A 531 19.46 8.12 3.18
N GLU A 532 18.88 6.96 2.81
CA GLU A 532 19.13 5.67 3.50
C GLU A 532 19.31 4.52 2.50
N HIS A 533 20.23 3.58 2.83
CA HIS A 533 20.38 2.31 2.10
C HIS A 533 19.24 1.38 2.50
N LEU A 534 18.42 0.96 1.53
CA LEU A 534 17.26 0.11 1.78
C LEU A 534 17.42 -1.22 1.06
N SER A 535 16.91 -2.25 1.73
CA SER A 535 17.15 -3.67 1.48
C SER A 535 16.98 -4.09 0.03
N GLU A 536 17.95 -4.86 -0.47
CA GLU A 536 17.73 -5.82 -1.56
C GLU A 536 16.49 -6.66 -1.22
N SER A 537 15.72 -7.02 -2.24
CA SER A 537 14.69 -8.06 -2.16
C SER A 537 15.23 -9.19 -1.29
N ALA A 538 14.57 -9.50 -0.17
CA ALA A 538 14.87 -10.76 0.50
C ALA A 538 14.51 -11.87 -0.50
N GLY A 539 15.52 -12.34 -1.24
CA GLY A 539 15.41 -13.54 -2.04
C GLY A 539 15.09 -14.66 -1.07
N TYR A 540 13.98 -15.35 -1.30
CA TYR A 540 13.70 -16.59 -0.60
C TYR A 540 14.92 -17.51 -0.75
N PRO A 541 15.48 -18.08 0.33
CA PRO A 541 16.38 -19.20 0.16
C PRO A 541 15.59 -20.27 -0.60
N SER A 542 16.09 -20.65 -1.77
CA SER A 542 15.63 -21.83 -2.48
C SER A 542 15.72 -23.00 -1.49
N ALA A 543 14.59 -23.46 -0.97
CA ALA A 543 14.56 -24.71 -0.24
C ALA A 543 14.97 -25.82 -1.21
N MET A 544 16.05 -26.52 -0.90
CA MET A 544 16.29 -27.85 -1.46
C MET A 544 15.25 -28.83 -0.96
#